data_AF-A0A811NIQ1-F1
#
_entry.id   AF-A0A811NIQ1-F1
#
_cell.length_a   1.000
_cell.length_b   1.000
_cell.length_c   1.000
_cell.angle_alpha   90.00
_cell.angle_beta   90.00
_cell.angle_gamma   90.00
#
_symmetry.space_group_name_H-M   'P 1'
#
loop_
_entity.id
_entity.type
_entity.pdbx_description
1 polymer ?
#
loop_
_entity_poly.entity_id
_entity_poly.type
_entity_poly.pdbx_seq_one_letter_code
_entity_poly.pdbx_strand_id
1 'polypeptide(L)'
;MAKNVEELAVKFELMMKQFSGFQNMMKDSLDSLNAMGSWQISADKTTFEKITQGLLLYNDGYDDTYFMNRFVARLKEEICFVIALHRPKDVDTASALALIQEEELAQSRIRSGPKEFARGAWRAGADKPRGGEMDKGKQDV
;
A
#
# COMPACT_ATOMS: atom_id res chain seq x y z
N MET A 1 12.28 -37.94 45.35
CA MET A 1 12.48 -37.86 43.87
C MET A 1 11.21 -37.51 43.13
N ALA A 2 10.07 -38.19 43.35
CA ALA A 2 8.80 -37.93 42.65
C ALA A 2 8.30 -36.46 42.72
N LYS A 3 8.32 -35.82 43.90
CA LYS A 3 7.91 -34.41 44.07
C LYS A 3 8.69 -33.41 43.20
N ASN A 4 9.98 -33.68 42.96
CA ASN A 4 10.85 -32.82 42.15
C ASN A 4 10.57 -32.97 40.65
N VAL A 5 10.11 -34.16 40.24
CA VAL A 5 9.72 -34.44 38.85
C VAL A 5 8.36 -33.81 38.53
N GLU A 6 7.42 -33.86 39.46
CA GLU A 6 6.13 -33.15 39.34
C GLU A 6 6.33 -31.64 39.30
N GLU A 7 7.18 -31.07 40.17
CA GLU A 7 7.48 -29.64 40.16
C GLU A 7 8.14 -29.19 38.84
N LEU A 8 9.04 -30.01 38.29
CA LEU A 8 9.66 -29.74 36.99
C LEU A 8 8.64 -29.84 35.84
N ALA A 9 7.73 -30.81 35.88
CA ALA A 9 6.67 -30.96 34.88
C ALA A 9 5.72 -29.76 34.89
N VAL A 10 5.30 -29.29 36.07
CA VAL A 10 4.46 -28.09 36.22
C VAL A 10 5.19 -26.84 35.71
N LYS A 11 6.49 -26.71 36.00
CA LYS A 11 7.30 -25.59 35.49
C LYS A 11 7.44 -25.62 33.97
N PHE A 12 7.62 -26.81 33.40
CA PHE A 12 7.67 -27.01 31.95
C PHE A 12 6.32 -26.67 31.30
N GLU A 13 5.21 -27.12 31.88
CA GLU A 13 3.87 -26.81 31.39
C GLU A 13 3.57 -25.30 31.45
N LEU A 14 3.96 -24.62 32.54
CA LEU A 14 3.86 -23.17 32.65
C LEU A 14 4.69 -22.45 31.58
N MET A 15 5.91 -22.95 31.34
CA MET A 15 6.81 -22.42 30.31
C MET A 15 6.18 -22.56 28.91
N MET A 16 5.63 -23.74 28.58
CA MET A 16 4.93 -23.99 27.31
C MET A 16 3.70 -23.10 27.16
N LYS A 17 2.95 -22.87 28.24
CA LYS A 17 1.81 -21.95 28.23
C LYS A 17 2.24 -20.50 27.97
N GLN A 18 3.29 -20.02 28.63
CA GLN A 18 3.87 -18.70 28.36
C GLN A 18 4.36 -18.58 26.90
N PHE A 19 5.02 -19.62 26.37
CA PHE A 19 5.46 -19.67 24.98
C PHE A 19 4.30 -19.56 24.00
N SER A 20 3.23 -20.34 24.20
CA SER A 20 2.02 -20.26 23.36
C SER A 20 1.35 -18.89 23.43
N GLY A 21 1.30 -18.29 24.62
CA GLY A 21 0.74 -16.96 24.84
C GLY A 21 1.52 -15.87 24.09
N PHE A 22 2.85 -15.92 24.14
CA PHE A 22 3.70 -14.99 23.40
C PHE A 22 3.52 -15.14 21.89
N GLN A 23 3.49 -16.38 21.39
CA GLN A 23 3.28 -16.64 19.97
C GLN A 23 1.92 -16.09 19.48
N ASN A 24 0.86 -16.27 20.27
CA ASN A 24 -0.46 -15.73 19.94
C ASN A 24 -0.45 -14.20 19.96
N MET A 25 0.17 -13.58 20.95
CA MET A 25 0.34 -12.12 21.01
C MET A 25 1.05 -11.56 19.77
N MET A 26 2.08 -12.24 19.27
CA MET A 26 2.80 -11.83 18.06
C MET A 26 1.94 -11.96 16.80
N LYS A 27 1.13 -13.02 16.71
CA LYS A 27 0.14 -13.17 15.61
C LYS A 27 -0.92 -12.08 15.67
N ASP A 28 -1.48 -11.82 16.85
CA ASP A 28 -2.50 -10.79 17.06
C ASP A 28 -1.96 -9.39 16.76
N SER A 29 -0.68 -9.14 17.05
CA SER A 29 0.01 -7.88 16.69
C SER A 29 0.14 -7.73 15.17
N LEU A 30 0.45 -8.83 14.48
CA LEU A 30 0.51 -8.88 13.02
C LEU A 30 -0.88 -8.63 12.41
N ASP A 31 -1.93 -9.21 12.97
CA ASP A 31 -3.32 -9.01 12.53
C ASP A 31 -3.84 -7.60 12.88
N SER A 32 -3.42 -7.03 14.00
CA SER A 32 -3.71 -5.64 14.36
C SER A 32 -3.06 -4.65 13.37
N LEU A 33 -1.82 -4.92 12.94
CA LEU A 33 -1.17 -4.15 11.87
C LEU A 33 -1.88 -4.30 10.52
N ASN A 34 -2.56 -5.43 10.25
CA ASN A 34 -3.43 -5.57 9.07
C ASN A 34 -4.69 -4.70 9.19
N ALA A 35 -5.27 -4.60 10.39
CA ALA A 35 -6.48 -3.84 10.64
C ALA A 35 -6.25 -2.32 10.67
N MET A 36 -5.01 -1.88 10.92
CA MET A 36 -4.61 -0.48 10.79
C MET A 36 -4.66 -0.04 9.32
N GLY A 37 -5.80 0.50 8.90
CA GLY A 37 -5.90 1.18 7.61
C GLY A 37 -4.89 2.31 7.55
N SER A 38 -4.04 2.31 6.51
CA SER A 38 -2.88 3.20 6.29
C SER A 38 -1.53 2.65 6.76
N TRP A 39 -1.20 1.40 6.42
CA TRP A 39 0.18 0.91 6.48
C TRP A 39 1.11 1.79 5.64
N GLN A 40 2.19 2.27 6.23
CA GLN A 40 3.21 3.07 5.55
C GLN A 40 4.53 2.32 5.57
N ILE A 41 5.07 2.01 4.39
CA ILE A 41 6.21 1.09 4.26
C ILE A 41 7.43 1.62 5.01
N SER A 42 7.67 2.94 4.94
CA SER A 42 8.82 3.58 5.59
C SER A 42 8.77 3.57 7.11
N ALA A 43 7.57 3.54 7.72
CA ALA A 43 7.40 3.56 9.17
C ALA A 43 7.20 2.15 9.75
N ASP A 44 6.44 1.30 9.07
CA ASP A 44 5.91 0.06 9.64
C ASP A 44 6.73 -1.19 9.27
N LYS A 45 7.62 -1.11 8.26
CA LYS A 45 8.47 -2.24 7.83
C LYS A 45 9.31 -2.79 8.98
N THR A 46 9.97 -1.94 9.76
CA THR A 46 10.85 -2.38 10.86
C THR A 46 10.08 -3.10 11.97
N THR A 47 8.83 -2.70 12.23
CA THR A 47 7.94 -3.35 13.19
C THR A 47 7.51 -4.71 12.68
N PHE A 48 7.18 -4.81 11.39
CA PHE A 48 6.87 -6.08 10.74
C PHE A 48 8.06 -7.06 10.79
N GLU A 49 9.28 -6.61 10.48
CA GLU A 49 10.49 -7.44 10.56
C GLU A 49 10.73 -7.97 11.98
N LYS A 50 10.60 -7.12 13.01
CA LYS A 50 10.75 -7.57 14.41
C LYS A 50 9.74 -8.64 14.79
N ILE A 51 8.48 -8.51 14.33
CA ILE A 51 7.43 -9.49 14.62
C ILE A 51 7.69 -10.80 13.87
N THR A 52 8.06 -10.73 12.59
CA THR A 52 8.35 -11.92 11.78
C THR A 52 9.59 -12.67 12.25
N GLN A 53 10.69 -11.96 12.54
CA GLN A 53 11.88 -12.55 13.16
C GLN A 53 11.55 -13.20 14.49
N GLY A 54 10.73 -12.54 15.31
CA GLY A 54 10.20 -13.14 16.53
C GLY A 54 9.50 -14.46 16.24
N LEU A 55 8.51 -14.49 15.34
CA LEU A 55 7.76 -15.70 14.97
C LEU A 55 8.67 -16.83 14.45
N LEU A 56 9.66 -16.52 13.62
CA LEU A 56 10.65 -17.48 13.09
C LEU A 56 11.51 -18.12 14.20
N LEU A 57 11.84 -17.39 15.26
CA LEU A 57 12.56 -17.95 16.40
C LEU A 57 11.72 -18.97 17.20
N TYR A 58 10.38 -18.93 17.10
CA TYR A 58 9.47 -19.87 17.77
C TYR A 58 9.04 -21.04 16.88
N ASN A 59 8.98 -20.82 15.56
CA ASN A 59 8.57 -21.82 14.59
C ASN A 59 9.26 -21.54 13.25
N ASP A 60 10.23 -22.38 12.90
CA ASP A 60 10.94 -22.31 11.63
C ASP A 60 10.11 -22.80 10.43
N GLY A 61 8.93 -23.39 10.69
CA GLY A 61 7.99 -23.82 9.67
C GLY A 61 7.25 -22.68 8.97
N TYR A 62 7.46 -21.42 9.37
CA TYR A 62 6.97 -20.27 8.62
C TYR A 62 7.87 -20.00 7.41
N ASP A 63 7.28 -20.06 6.22
CA ASP A 63 7.98 -19.80 4.97
C ASP A 63 7.82 -18.34 4.49
N ASP A 64 8.65 -17.97 3.53
CA ASP A 64 8.58 -16.64 2.90
C ASP A 64 7.21 -16.37 2.28
N THR A 65 6.52 -17.40 1.78
CA THR A 65 5.16 -17.29 1.23
C THR A 65 4.17 -16.79 2.27
N TYR A 66 4.22 -17.29 3.50
CA TYR A 66 3.37 -16.85 4.60
C TYR A 66 3.61 -15.37 4.89
N PHE A 67 4.87 -14.96 5.05
CA PHE A 67 5.21 -13.57 5.34
C PHE A 67 4.90 -12.63 4.18
N MET A 68 5.11 -13.07 2.94
CA MET A 68 4.74 -12.34 1.73
C MET A 68 3.24 -12.10 1.63
N ASN A 69 2.42 -13.13 1.82
CA ASN A 69 0.97 -12.98 1.79
C ASN A 69 0.48 -12.03 2.88
N ARG A 70 1.08 -12.12 4.06
CA ARG A 70 0.80 -11.18 5.15
C ARG A 70 1.23 -9.77 4.78
N PHE A 71 2.41 -9.60 4.21
CA PHE A 71 2.95 -8.29 3.80
C PHE A 71 2.05 -7.59 2.77
N VAL A 72 1.72 -8.28 1.68
CA VAL A 72 0.89 -7.73 0.60
C VAL A 72 -0.52 -7.38 1.08
N ALA A 73 -1.11 -8.16 1.99
CA ALA A 73 -2.43 -7.87 2.56
C ALA A 73 -2.51 -6.52 3.32
N ARG A 74 -1.38 -5.92 3.71
CA ARG A 74 -1.32 -4.62 4.39
C ARG A 74 -1.25 -3.44 3.43
N LEU A 75 -0.85 -3.68 2.18
CA LEU A 75 -0.59 -2.62 1.23
C LEU A 75 -1.89 -2.06 0.67
N LYS A 76 -1.85 -0.79 0.28
CA LYS A 76 -2.94 -0.19 -0.50
C LYS A 76 -3.08 -0.93 -1.82
N GLU A 77 -4.31 -1.07 -2.31
CA GLU A 77 -4.60 -1.81 -3.54
C GLU A 77 -3.81 -1.27 -4.75
N GLU A 78 -3.62 0.05 -4.81
CA GLU A 78 -2.78 0.75 -5.80
C GLU A 78 -1.30 0.31 -5.79
N ILE A 79 -0.79 -0.19 -4.67
CA ILE A 79 0.57 -0.73 -4.52
C ILE A 79 0.57 -2.25 -4.75
N CYS A 80 -0.45 -2.95 -4.29
CA CYS A 80 -0.60 -4.41 -4.45
C CYS A 80 -0.51 -4.85 -5.92
N PHE A 81 -1.13 -4.09 -6.84
CA PHE A 81 -1.15 -4.46 -8.26
C PHE A 81 0.26 -4.55 -8.86
N VAL A 82 1.11 -3.57 -8.54
CA VAL A 82 2.49 -3.52 -9.05
C VAL A 82 3.33 -4.67 -8.48
N ILE A 83 3.14 -4.98 -7.19
CA ILE A 83 3.83 -6.10 -6.55
C ILE A 83 3.37 -7.44 -7.13
N ALA A 84 2.07 -7.61 -7.36
CA ALA A 84 1.51 -8.81 -7.97
C ALA A 84 2.04 -9.02 -9.41
N LEU A 85 2.26 -7.93 -10.15
CA LEU A 85 2.84 -7.97 -11.50
C LEU A 85 4.29 -8.48 -11.48
N HIS A 86 5.10 -7.99 -10.54
CA HIS A 86 6.52 -8.34 -10.45
C HIS A 86 6.81 -9.68 -9.76
N ARG A 87 5.85 -10.23 -9.01
CA ARG A 87 5.96 -11.53 -8.31
C ARG A 87 7.28 -11.70 -7.52
N PRO A 88 7.55 -10.80 -6.55
CA PRO A 88 8.73 -10.93 -5.70
C PRO A 88 8.70 -12.25 -4.92
N LYS A 89 9.90 -12.80 -4.67
CA LYS A 89 10.08 -14.10 -4.01
C LYS A 89 10.12 -13.99 -2.48
N ASP A 90 10.43 -12.80 -1.98
CA ASP A 90 10.67 -12.51 -0.57
C ASP A 90 10.14 -11.12 -0.21
N VAL A 91 9.96 -10.91 1.10
CA VAL A 91 9.44 -9.65 1.66
C VAL A 91 10.37 -8.47 1.37
N ASP A 92 11.68 -8.69 1.31
CA ASP A 92 12.64 -7.62 1.07
C ASP A 92 12.47 -7.02 -0.33
N THR A 93 12.39 -7.87 -1.35
CA THR A 93 12.14 -7.47 -2.73
C THR A 93 10.76 -6.81 -2.85
N ALA A 94 9.74 -7.38 -2.21
CA ALA A 94 8.40 -6.78 -2.20
C ALA A 94 8.38 -5.41 -1.55
N SER A 95 9.15 -5.22 -0.47
CA SER A 95 9.23 -3.95 0.24
C SER A 95 9.97 -2.87 -0.54
N ALA A 96 11.02 -3.24 -1.27
CA ALA A 96 11.72 -2.31 -2.17
C ALA A 96 10.78 -1.84 -3.29
N LEU A 97 10.03 -2.76 -3.91
CA LEU A 97 9.02 -2.41 -4.92
C LEU A 97 7.89 -1.55 -4.34
N ALA A 98 7.43 -1.86 -3.14
CA ALA A 98 6.39 -1.10 -2.45
C ALA A 98 6.85 0.35 -2.16
N LEU A 99 8.09 0.53 -1.71
CA LEU A 99 8.67 1.86 -1.46
C LEU A 99 8.75 2.70 -2.73
N ILE A 100 9.24 2.10 -3.82
CA ILE A 100 9.31 2.77 -5.12
C ILE A 100 7.92 3.20 -5.57
N GLN A 101 6.93 2.30 -5.43
CA GLN A 101 5.55 2.59 -5.82
C GLN A 101 4.91 3.70 -4.96
N GLU A 102 5.18 3.72 -3.65
CA GLU A 102 4.72 4.78 -2.76
C GLU A 102 5.29 6.15 -3.16
N GLU A 103 6.58 6.20 -3.52
CA GLU A 103 7.22 7.43 -4.00
C GLU A 103 6.65 7.91 -5.34
N GLU A 104 6.44 7.00 -6.31
CA GLU A 104 5.84 7.34 -7.60
C GLU A 104 4.40 7.86 -7.45
N LEU A 105 3.62 7.25 -6.55
CA LEU A 105 2.26 7.72 -6.22
C LEU A 105 2.29 9.10 -5.56
N ALA A 106 3.27 9.38 -4.69
CA ALA A 106 3.43 10.71 -4.11
C ALA A 106 3.80 11.76 -5.18
N GLN A 107 4.71 11.44 -6.08
CA GLN A 107 5.15 12.34 -7.16
C GLN A 107 4.06 12.59 -8.20
N SER A 108 3.28 11.57 -8.57
CA SER A 108 2.19 11.71 -9.54
C SER A 108 1.09 12.64 -9.04
N ARG A 109 0.75 12.61 -7.74
CA ARG A 109 -0.18 13.56 -7.10
C ARG A 109 0.32 15.00 -7.17
N ILE A 110 1.64 15.21 -7.04
CA ILE A 110 2.26 16.54 -7.16
C ILE A 110 2.23 17.02 -8.62
N ARG A 111 2.52 16.15 -9.59
CA ARG A 111 2.48 16.46 -11.03
C ARG A 111 1.07 16.64 -11.58
N SER A 112 0.05 16.05 -10.93
CA SER A 112 -1.37 16.22 -11.25
C SER A 112 -2.05 17.34 -10.45
N GLY A 113 -1.32 18.08 -9.62
CA GLY A 113 -1.80 19.34 -9.03
C GLY A 113 -2.29 20.29 -10.14
N PRO A 114 -3.20 21.24 -9.83
CA PRO A 114 -4.07 21.89 -10.82
C PRO A 114 -3.22 22.49 -11.94
N LYS A 115 -3.08 21.72 -13.02
CA LYS A 115 -2.51 22.18 -14.26
C LYS A 115 -3.55 23.14 -14.78
N GLU A 116 -3.32 24.40 -14.48
CA GLU A 116 -4.06 25.52 -15.02
C GLU A 116 -4.37 25.20 -16.48
N PHE A 117 -5.64 24.98 -16.77
CA PHE A 117 -6.18 25.11 -18.11
C PHE A 117 -6.15 26.60 -18.50
N ALA A 118 -5.01 27.25 -18.32
CA ALA A 118 -4.60 28.45 -19.01
C ALA A 118 -4.21 28.06 -20.44
N ARG A 119 -5.16 27.50 -21.20
CA ARG A 119 -5.12 27.55 -22.66
C ARG A 119 -6.50 27.87 -23.20
N GLY A 120 -6.64 29.15 -23.54
CA GLY A 120 -7.55 29.58 -24.58
C GLY A 120 -8.91 30.00 -24.06
N ALA A 121 -8.95 31.25 -23.60
CA ALA A 121 -10.12 32.09 -23.75
C ALA A 121 -10.63 32.05 -25.20
N TRP A 122 -11.50 31.09 -25.51
CA TRP A 122 -12.46 31.19 -26.62
C TRP A 122 -13.79 31.64 -26.03
N ARG A 123 -13.79 32.82 -25.40
CA ARG A 123 -15.03 33.59 -25.27
C ARG A 123 -15.12 34.49 -26.50
N ALA A 124 -15.82 34.00 -27.52
CA ALA A 124 -16.45 34.83 -28.52
C ALA A 124 -17.82 34.19 -28.84
N GLY A 125 -18.73 34.32 -27.89
CA GLY A 125 -20.15 34.11 -28.14
C GLY A 125 -20.75 35.38 -28.72
N ALA A 126 -21.67 35.18 -29.67
CA ALA A 126 -22.59 36.16 -30.25
C ALA A 126 -21.91 37.22 -31.16
N ASP A 127 -22.42 37.58 -32.34
CA ASP A 127 -23.82 37.70 -32.76
C ASP A 127 -23.90 37.70 -34.29
N LYS A 128 -25.04 37.27 -34.82
CA LYS A 128 -25.36 37.32 -36.25
C LYS A 128 -25.94 38.69 -36.57
N PRO A 129 -25.58 39.31 -37.72
CA PRO A 129 -26.61 40.02 -38.45
C PRO A 129 -26.67 39.59 -39.91
N ARG A 130 -27.92 39.37 -40.30
CA ARG A 130 -28.45 39.22 -41.65
C ARG A 130 -28.53 40.61 -42.28
N GLY A 131 -27.87 40.82 -43.41
CA GLY A 131 -27.97 42.03 -44.23
C GLY A 131 -26.99 41.93 -45.39
N GLY A 132 -27.29 42.32 -46.62
CA GLY A 132 -28.49 42.88 -47.22
C GLY A 132 -28.25 42.88 -48.72
N GLU A 133 -29.30 42.60 -49.47
CA GLU A 133 -29.35 42.79 -50.92
C GLU A 133 -29.22 44.28 -51.22
N MET A 134 -28.29 44.66 -52.11
CA MET A 134 -28.30 45.98 -52.75
C MET A 134 -27.70 45.88 -54.15
N ASP A 135 -28.64 45.71 -55.08
CA ASP A 135 -28.56 46.10 -56.48
C ASP A 135 -28.14 47.57 -56.65
N LYS A 136 -27.20 47.80 -57.58
CA LYS A 136 -27.21 48.87 -58.60
C LYS A 136 -25.85 48.94 -59.30
N GLY A 137 -25.75 48.25 -60.43
CA GLY A 137 -24.78 48.59 -61.47
C GLY A 137 -25.18 49.89 -62.15
N LYS A 138 -24.38 50.94 -61.96
CA LYS A 138 -24.50 52.20 -62.70
C LYS A 138 -23.86 52.07 -64.08
N GLN A 139 -24.61 52.54 -65.08
CA GLN A 139 -24.15 52.93 -66.41
C GLN A 139 -23.26 54.19 -66.36
N ASP A 140 -22.82 54.61 -67.55
CA ASP A 140 -22.16 55.86 -67.96
C ASP A 140 -20.63 55.67 -68.13
N VAL A 141 -20.01 55.81 -69.31
CA VAL A 141 -20.29 56.66 -70.49
C VAL A 141 -19.89 55.93 -71.78
#